data_AF-A0A7Y5I091-F1
#
_entry.id   AF-A0A7Y5I091-F1
#
_cell.length_a   1.000
_cell.length_b   1.000
_cell.length_c   1.000
_cell.angle_alpha   90.00
_cell.angle_beta   90.00
_cell.angle_gamma   90.00
#
_symmetry.space_group_name_H-M   'P 1'
#
loop_
_entity.id
_entity.type
_entity.pdbx_description
1 polymer ?
#
loop_
_entity_poly.entity_id
_entity_poly.type
_entity_poly.pdbx_seq_one_letter_code
_entity_poly.pdbx_strand_id
1 'polypeptide(L)'
;MPSLDFEQEQSRFLSFHDQHRSAMQAVCDAYVALVDAQLAHEGTLDISKVEGRVKDRDECIRKFSRKYRAGLEENGTPYEIRPFISDLIGIRVVCLYEDELEKVAQAVQNVFDVIDVTDKVRDVEGTEASFGYKGLHLDLRLNAAQAALPEHSVLAAWPIELQIRTIVQDSWSVLDHKI
;
A
#
# COMPACT_ATOMS: atom_id res chain seq x y z
N MET A 1 -16.55 17.25 4.51
CA MET A 1 -17.12 17.39 5.87
C MET A 1 -17.68 16.03 6.22
N PRO A 2 -17.17 15.39 7.28
CA PRO A 2 -17.60 14.06 7.69
C PRO A 2 -19.12 13.98 7.84
N SER A 3 -19.69 12.85 7.41
CA SER A 3 -21.12 12.60 7.42
C SER A 3 -21.42 11.17 7.87
N LEU A 4 -22.64 10.94 8.35
CA LEU A 4 -23.18 9.59 8.58
C LEU A 4 -23.89 9.05 7.33
N ASP A 5 -24.05 9.89 6.30
CA ASP A 5 -24.64 9.50 5.02
C ASP A 5 -23.58 8.78 4.16
N PHE A 6 -23.65 7.46 4.16
CA PHE A 6 -22.75 6.61 3.38
C PHE A 6 -22.81 6.89 1.88
N GLU A 7 -24.00 7.12 1.30
CA GLU A 7 -24.15 7.33 -0.14
C GLU A 7 -23.49 8.65 -0.56
N GLN A 8 -23.66 9.68 0.27
CA GLN A 8 -22.97 10.96 0.08
C GLN A 8 -21.44 10.80 0.16
N GLU A 9 -20.92 10.12 1.18
CA GLU A 9 -19.48 9.91 1.33
C GLU A 9 -18.90 9.02 0.23
N GLN A 10 -19.65 8.02 -0.21
CA GLN A 10 -19.31 7.19 -1.36
C GLN A 10 -19.21 8.04 -2.64
N SER A 11 -20.21 8.86 -2.94
CA SER A 11 -20.18 9.72 -4.13
C SER A 11 -19.02 10.72 -4.10
N ARG A 12 -18.70 11.27 -2.92
CA ARG A 12 -17.56 12.16 -2.73
C ARG A 12 -16.24 11.45 -3.00
N PHE A 13 -16.07 10.25 -2.43
CA PHE A 13 -14.86 9.45 -2.62
C PHE A 13 -14.66 9.05 -4.09
N LEU A 14 -15.72 8.59 -4.76
CA LEU A 14 -15.64 8.20 -6.17
C LEU A 14 -15.25 9.39 -7.06
N SER A 15 -15.83 10.56 -6.82
CA SER A 15 -15.49 11.79 -7.55
C SER A 15 -14.03 12.21 -7.30
N PHE A 16 -13.57 12.14 -6.05
CA PHE A 16 -12.18 12.40 -5.69
C PHE A 16 -11.22 11.44 -6.42
N HIS A 17 -11.53 10.14 -6.40
CA HIS A 17 -10.69 9.12 -7.04
C HIS A 17 -10.57 9.35 -8.55
N ASP A 18 -11.70 9.57 -9.23
CA ASP A 18 -11.72 9.83 -10.67
C ASP A 18 -10.92 11.08 -11.04
N GLN A 19 -11.08 12.16 -10.29
CA GLN A 19 -10.39 13.42 -10.52
C GLN A 19 -8.86 13.30 -10.37
N HIS A 20 -8.41 12.48 -9.40
CA HIS A 20 -6.98 12.35 -9.08
C HIS A 20 -6.34 11.12 -9.73
N ARG A 21 -7.08 10.31 -10.48
CA ARG A 21 -6.59 9.01 -11.01
C ARG A 21 -5.32 9.14 -11.83
N SER A 22 -5.25 10.12 -12.73
CA SER A 22 -4.05 10.36 -13.55
C SER A 22 -2.85 10.81 -12.72
N ALA A 23 -3.09 11.67 -11.73
CA ALA A 23 -2.05 12.12 -10.80
C ALA A 23 -1.53 10.97 -9.93
N MET A 24 -2.44 10.15 -9.37
CA MET A 24 -2.07 8.96 -8.61
C MET A 24 -1.28 7.97 -9.46
N GLN A 25 -1.61 7.81 -10.74
CA GLN A 25 -0.84 6.95 -11.65
C GLN A 25 0.57 7.49 -11.90
N ALA A 26 0.71 8.79 -12.17
CA ALA A 26 2.03 9.41 -12.36
C ALA A 26 2.91 9.30 -11.09
N VAL A 27 2.30 9.49 -9.92
CA VAL A 27 2.95 9.29 -8.61
C VAL A 27 3.35 7.83 -8.40
N CYS A 28 2.48 6.89 -8.78
CA CYS A 28 2.77 5.46 -8.72
C CYS A 28 4.00 5.11 -9.56
N ASP A 29 4.04 5.55 -10.83
CA ASP A 29 5.15 5.29 -11.74
C ASP A 29 6.46 5.90 -11.23
N ALA A 30 6.40 7.13 -10.69
CA ALA A 30 7.55 7.80 -10.10
C ALA A 30 8.09 7.08 -8.87
N TYR A 31 7.21 6.61 -7.97
CA TYR A 31 7.66 5.85 -6.81
C TYR A 31 8.18 4.45 -7.18
N VAL A 32 7.65 3.80 -8.21
CA VAL A 32 8.22 2.54 -8.73
C VAL A 32 9.66 2.77 -9.17
N ALA A 33 9.92 3.83 -9.96
CA ALA A 33 11.26 4.17 -10.39
C ALA A 33 12.20 4.52 -9.22
N LEU A 34 11.68 5.23 -8.21
CA LEU A 34 12.45 5.59 -7.01
C LEU A 34 12.83 4.36 -6.16
N VAL A 35 11.89 3.45 -5.95
CA VAL A 35 12.13 2.19 -5.23
C VAL A 35 13.11 1.32 -6.01
N ASP A 36 12.90 1.15 -7.32
CA ASP A 36 13.79 0.36 -8.18
C ASP A 36 15.24 0.89 -8.14
N ALA A 37 15.41 2.22 -8.27
CA ALA A 37 16.72 2.86 -8.17
C ALA A 37 17.37 2.66 -6.78
N GLN A 38 16.60 2.77 -5.70
CA GLN A 38 17.09 2.56 -4.34
C GLN A 38 17.55 1.12 -4.12
N LEU A 39 16.80 0.13 -4.61
CA LEU A 39 17.14 -1.28 -4.48
C LEU A 39 18.34 -1.67 -5.36
N ALA A 40 18.44 -1.10 -6.56
CA ALA A 40 19.59 -1.30 -7.43
C ALA A 40 20.90 -0.74 -6.82
N HIS A 41 20.81 0.34 -6.03
CA HIS A 41 21.98 0.94 -5.36
C HIS A 41 22.58 0.03 -4.28
N GLU A 42 21.76 -0.76 -3.57
CA GLU A 42 22.23 -1.71 -2.54
C GLU A 42 23.03 -2.89 -3.13
N GLY A 43 22.86 -3.20 -4.43
CA GLY A 43 23.70 -4.12 -5.20
C GLY A 43 23.75 -5.59 -4.73
N THR A 44 23.09 -5.93 -3.63
CA THR A 44 23.15 -7.25 -2.96
C THR A 44 21.79 -7.94 -2.86
N LEU A 45 20.77 -7.37 -3.52
CA LEU A 45 19.39 -7.86 -3.50
C LEU A 45 19.04 -8.52 -4.83
N ASP A 46 18.59 -9.77 -4.79
CA ASP A 46 18.04 -10.50 -5.91
C ASP A 46 16.55 -10.16 -6.10
N ILE A 47 16.31 -8.96 -6.64
CA ILE A 47 14.96 -8.49 -6.97
C ILE A 47 14.53 -9.09 -8.32
N SER A 48 13.39 -9.79 -8.32
CA SER A 48 12.76 -10.32 -9.53
C SER A 48 11.97 -9.27 -10.30
N LYS A 49 11.20 -8.42 -9.60
CA LYS A 49 10.42 -7.34 -10.22
C LYS A 49 9.98 -6.29 -9.20
N VAL A 50 9.80 -5.06 -9.67
CA VAL A 50 9.12 -3.97 -8.95
C VAL A 50 7.95 -3.49 -9.81
N GLU A 51 6.74 -3.50 -9.24
CA GLU A 51 5.51 -3.14 -9.95
C GLU A 51 4.67 -2.18 -9.11
N GLY A 52 3.96 -1.28 -9.76
CA GLY A 52 3.05 -0.33 -9.12
C GLY A 52 1.61 -0.52 -9.58
N ARG A 53 0.66 -0.20 -8.72
CA ARG A 53 -0.76 -0.11 -9.08
C ARG A 53 -1.47 0.99 -8.31
N VAL A 54 -2.41 1.65 -8.97
CA VAL A 54 -3.44 2.46 -8.31
C VAL A 54 -4.64 1.57 -8.05
N LYS A 55 -5.12 1.57 -6.81
CA LYS A 55 -6.23 0.73 -6.37
C LYS A 55 -7.53 1.15 -7.04
N ASP A 56 -8.35 0.16 -7.40
CA ASP A 56 -9.66 0.42 -7.97
C ASP A 56 -10.62 1.06 -6.95
N ARG A 57 -11.38 2.06 -7.41
CA ARG A 57 -12.27 2.86 -6.56
C ARG A 57 -13.35 2.02 -5.89
N ASP A 58 -13.89 1.02 -6.59
CA ASP A 58 -14.96 0.17 -6.04
C ASP A 58 -14.36 -0.80 -5.01
N GLU A 59 -13.11 -1.23 -5.21
CA GLU A 59 -12.38 -2.00 -4.21
C GLU A 59 -12.10 -1.19 -2.94
N CYS A 60 -11.80 0.10 -3.06
CA CYS A 60 -11.67 1.01 -1.92
C CYS A 60 -12.99 1.09 -1.12
N ILE A 61 -14.13 1.28 -1.79
CA ILE A 61 -15.45 1.30 -1.14
C ILE A 61 -15.77 -0.03 -0.47
N ARG A 62 -15.48 -1.17 -1.12
CA ARG A 62 -15.67 -2.51 -0.54
C ARG A 62 -14.79 -2.72 0.70
N LYS A 63 -13.51 -2.32 0.65
CA LYS A 63 -12.59 -2.38 1.80
C LYS A 63 -13.15 -1.56 2.96
N PHE A 64 -13.58 -0.32 2.70
CA PHE A 64 -14.15 0.55 3.72
C PHE A 64 -15.40 -0.05 4.36
N SER A 65 -16.35 -0.48 3.53
CA SER A 65 -17.61 -1.08 3.97
C SER A 65 -17.39 -2.31 4.84
N ARG A 66 -16.44 -3.17 4.46
CA ARG A 66 -16.13 -4.41 5.19
C ARG A 66 -15.41 -4.16 6.52
N LYS A 67 -14.49 -3.18 6.57
CA LYS A 67 -13.58 -3.01 7.73
C LYS A 67 -14.00 -1.95 8.73
N TYR A 68 -14.64 -0.87 8.28
CA TYR A 68 -14.82 0.34 9.12
C TYR A 68 -16.28 0.75 9.25
N ARG A 69 -17.09 0.60 8.19
CA ARG A 69 -18.45 1.14 8.14
C ARG A 69 -19.34 0.70 9.30
N ALA A 70 -19.48 -0.61 9.52
CA ALA A 70 -20.38 -1.15 10.54
C ALA A 70 -20.09 -0.55 11.93
N GLY A 71 -18.81 -0.54 12.34
CA GLY A 71 -18.41 0.02 13.63
C GLY A 71 -18.59 1.54 13.73
N LEU A 72 -18.39 2.29 12.63
CA LEU A 72 -18.59 3.75 12.64
C LEU A 72 -20.07 4.13 12.72
N GLU A 73 -20.93 3.42 11.97
CA GLU A 73 -22.37 3.64 11.96
C GLU A 73 -23.03 3.21 13.28
N GLU A 74 -22.64 2.07 13.85
CA GLU A 74 -23.09 1.63 15.18
C GLU A 74 -22.74 2.63 16.28
N ASN A 75 -21.56 3.25 16.19
CA ASN A 75 -21.10 4.27 17.14
C ASN A 75 -21.61 5.69 16.81
N GLY A 76 -22.43 5.87 15.77
CA GLY A 76 -22.92 7.17 15.34
C GLY A 76 -21.82 8.19 15.03
N THR A 77 -20.63 7.73 14.62
CA THR A 77 -19.46 8.58 14.36
C THR A 77 -19.45 9.02 12.89
N PRO A 78 -19.58 10.31 12.57
CA PRO A 78 -19.46 10.81 11.20
C PRO A 78 -18.08 10.51 10.61
N TYR A 79 -18.02 10.15 9.34
CA TYR A 79 -16.77 9.74 8.69
C TYR A 79 -16.59 10.36 7.31
N GLU A 80 -15.34 10.33 6.84
CA GLU A 80 -14.98 10.50 5.43
C GLU A 80 -14.29 9.22 5.00
N ILE A 81 -14.56 8.70 3.79
CA ILE A 81 -13.98 7.40 3.37
C ILE A 81 -12.48 7.52 3.10
N ARG A 82 -12.04 8.64 2.51
CA ARG A 82 -10.66 8.83 2.01
C ARG A 82 -9.58 8.53 3.05
N PRO A 83 -9.62 9.06 4.30
CA PRO A 83 -8.55 8.84 5.28
C PRO A 83 -8.38 7.37 5.72
N PHE A 84 -9.38 6.50 5.49
CA PHE A 84 -9.32 5.08 5.86
C PHE A 84 -8.70 4.19 4.77
N ILE A 85 -8.36 4.77 3.61
CA ILE A 85 -7.76 4.05 2.49
C ILE A 85 -6.31 4.52 2.34
N SER A 86 -5.40 3.89 3.09
CA SER A 86 -3.96 4.13 2.98
C SER A 86 -3.34 3.55 1.71
N ASP A 87 -3.93 2.48 1.17
CA ASP A 87 -3.44 1.70 0.03
C ASP A 87 -4.00 2.17 -1.32
N LEU A 88 -4.16 3.49 -1.52
CA LEU A 88 -4.57 4.05 -2.82
C LEU A 88 -3.52 3.78 -3.90
N ILE A 89 -2.24 3.91 -3.53
CA ILE A 89 -1.09 3.62 -4.37
C ILE A 89 -0.34 2.47 -3.72
N GLY A 90 -0.28 1.34 -4.41
CA GLY A 90 0.42 0.15 -3.96
C GLY A 90 1.66 -0.10 -4.81
N ILE A 91 2.78 -0.36 -4.17
CA ILE A 91 4.01 -0.82 -4.82
C ILE A 91 4.29 -2.23 -4.35
N ARG A 92 4.72 -3.09 -5.26
CA ARG A 92 5.09 -4.46 -4.99
C ARG A 92 6.54 -4.69 -5.40
N VAL A 93 7.31 -5.20 -4.46
CA VAL A 93 8.67 -5.70 -4.71
C VAL A 93 8.61 -7.21 -4.55
N VAL A 94 9.04 -7.93 -5.59
CA VAL A 94 9.16 -9.39 -5.55
C VAL A 94 10.63 -9.77 -5.54
N CYS A 95 11.06 -10.45 -4.49
CA CYS A 95 12.41 -10.96 -4.30
C CYS A 95 12.48 -12.48 -4.53
N LEU A 96 13.69 -13.01 -4.71
CA LEU A 96 13.89 -14.45 -4.90
C LEU A 96 13.78 -15.21 -3.58
N TYR A 97 14.37 -14.67 -2.51
CA TYR A 97 14.52 -15.36 -1.24
C TYR A 97 13.85 -14.61 -0.08
N GLU A 98 13.58 -15.34 1.01
CA GLU A 98 12.86 -14.81 2.17
C GLU A 98 13.71 -13.86 3.02
N ASP A 99 15.02 -14.12 3.11
CA ASP A 99 15.98 -13.28 3.85
C ASP A 99 16.19 -11.91 3.20
N GLU A 100 15.65 -11.69 1.99
CA GLU A 100 15.69 -10.41 1.30
C GLU A 100 14.56 -9.47 1.73
N LEU A 101 13.48 -9.97 2.32
CA LEU A 101 12.32 -9.15 2.69
C LEU A 101 12.74 -8.02 3.66
N GLU A 102 13.51 -8.39 4.68
CA GLU A 102 14.01 -7.44 5.67
C GLU A 102 15.03 -6.46 5.07
N LYS A 103 15.89 -6.94 4.16
CA LYS A 103 16.89 -6.09 3.51
C LYS A 103 16.23 -5.05 2.61
N VAL A 104 15.20 -5.43 1.85
CA VAL A 104 14.37 -4.49 1.07
C VAL A 104 13.70 -3.48 2.00
N ALA A 105 13.09 -3.93 3.10
CA ALA A 105 12.44 -3.06 4.08
C ALA A 105 13.41 -2.06 4.73
N GLN A 106 14.67 -2.44 4.92
CA GLN A 106 15.73 -1.54 5.41
C GLN A 106 16.18 -0.57 4.32
N ALA A 107 16.40 -1.05 3.10
CA ALA A 107 16.88 -0.23 1.98
C ALA A 107 15.92 0.93 1.67
N VAL A 108 14.61 0.69 1.72
CA VAL A 108 13.60 1.73 1.43
C VAL A 108 13.52 2.80 2.52
N GLN A 109 13.96 2.52 3.76
CA GLN A 109 13.94 3.52 4.85
C GLN A 109 14.90 4.70 4.61
N ASN A 110 15.87 4.56 3.70
CA ASN A 110 16.73 5.67 3.30
C ASN A 110 15.95 6.79 2.57
N VAL A 111 14.82 6.45 1.97
CA VAL A 111 13.99 7.36 1.16
C VAL A 111 12.63 7.63 1.84
N PHE A 112 12.13 6.67 2.61
CA PHE A 112 10.79 6.69 3.18
C PHE A 112 10.80 6.60 4.70
N ASP A 113 9.87 7.33 5.34
CA ASP A 113 9.47 7.07 6.72
C ASP A 113 8.39 5.97 6.72
N VAL A 114 8.48 5.07 7.69
CA VAL A 114 7.45 4.05 7.94
C VAL A 114 6.35 4.66 8.81
N ILE A 115 5.12 4.71 8.28
CA ILE A 115 3.92 5.14 9.02
C ILE A 115 3.39 3.98 9.85
N ASP A 116 3.24 2.82 9.23
CA ASP A 116 2.73 1.60 9.87
C ASP A 116 3.37 0.37 9.23
N VAL A 117 3.48 -0.70 10.02
CA VAL A 117 3.99 -2.00 9.58
C VAL A 117 2.91 -3.03 9.83
N THR A 118 2.32 -3.52 8.75
CA THR A 118 1.39 -4.66 8.86
C THR A 118 2.15 -5.93 8.52
N ASP A 119 2.61 -6.62 9.56
CA ASP A 119 3.15 -7.96 9.41
C ASP A 119 2.00 -8.99 9.40
N LYS A 120 1.54 -9.34 8.19
CA LYS A 120 0.49 -10.34 8.00
C LYS A 120 0.96 -11.78 8.29
N VAL A 121 2.22 -11.98 8.67
CA VAL A 121 2.76 -13.26 9.17
C VAL A 121 2.30 -13.50 10.62
N ARG A 122 2.20 -12.47 11.45
CA ARG A 122 1.91 -12.60 12.90
C ARG A 122 0.42 -12.72 13.25
N ASP A 123 -0.48 -12.22 12.40
CA ASP A 123 -1.94 -12.27 12.64
C ASP A 123 -2.58 -13.66 12.40
N VAL A 124 -1.79 -14.71 12.18
CA VAL A 124 -2.27 -16.07 11.84
C VAL A 124 -1.69 -17.16 12.77
N GLU A 125 -1.35 -16.83 14.03
CA GLU A 125 -0.92 -17.82 15.03
C GLU A 125 -2.06 -18.76 15.54
N GLY A 126 -3.10 -18.99 14.74
CA GLY A 126 -4.31 -19.73 15.16
C GLY A 126 -4.68 -20.95 14.33
N THR A 127 -4.06 -21.19 13.17
CA THR A 127 -4.44 -22.31 12.30
C THR A 127 -3.21 -22.99 11.71
N GLU A 128 -2.95 -24.22 12.14
CA GLU A 128 -1.90 -25.14 11.67
C GLU A 128 -2.01 -25.55 10.17
N ALA A 129 -2.76 -24.79 9.36
CA ALA A 129 -2.98 -25.00 7.93
C ALA A 129 -2.36 -23.90 7.04
N SER A 130 -1.74 -22.85 7.60
CA SER A 130 -1.10 -21.79 6.83
C SER A 130 0.42 -21.85 6.97
N PHE A 131 1.06 -22.62 6.08
CA PHE A 131 2.49 -22.45 5.79
C PHE A 131 2.78 -20.93 5.58
N GLY A 132 3.89 -20.42 6.11
CA GLY A 132 4.21 -18.99 6.24
C GLY A 132 4.24 -18.18 4.94
N TYR A 133 3.09 -17.70 4.47
CA TYR A 133 2.97 -17.09 3.14
C TYR A 133 2.14 -15.81 3.09
N LYS A 134 2.48 -14.79 3.89
CA LYS A 134 1.98 -13.42 3.65
C LYS A 134 3.15 -12.44 3.78
N GLY A 135 3.54 -11.83 2.67
CA GLY A 135 4.68 -10.91 2.63
C GLY A 135 4.53 -9.70 3.54
N LEU A 136 5.60 -8.91 3.65
CA LEU A 136 5.68 -7.73 4.51
C LEU A 136 4.96 -6.55 3.86
N HIS A 137 4.06 -5.89 4.59
CA HIS A 137 3.37 -4.69 4.14
C HIS A 137 3.84 -3.48 4.98
N LEU A 138 4.28 -2.43 4.31
CA LEU A 138 4.73 -1.18 4.92
C LEU A 138 3.89 -0.02 4.37
N ASP A 139 3.23 0.72 5.24
CA ASP A 139 2.64 2.00 4.87
C ASP A 139 3.73 3.07 4.98
N LEU A 140 4.07 3.70 3.86
CA LEU A 140 5.23 4.56 3.71
C LEU A 140 4.83 5.97 3.26
N ARG A 141 5.66 6.95 3.64
CA ARG A 141 5.68 8.29 3.05
C ARG A 141 7.11 8.71 2.80
N LEU A 142 7.36 9.66 1.90
CA LEU A 142 8.69 10.24 1.77
C LEU A 142 9.17 10.80 3.11
N ASN A 143 10.43 10.53 3.44
CA ASN A 143 11.05 11.09 4.63
C ASN A 143 11.21 12.62 4.49
N ALA A 144 11.47 13.29 5.61
CA ALA A 144 11.55 14.76 5.62
C ALA A 144 12.58 15.34 4.64
N ALA A 145 13.70 14.65 4.42
CA ALA A 145 14.73 15.10 3.48
C ALA A 145 14.24 15.02 2.03
N GLN A 146 13.62 13.91 1.65
CA GLN A 146 13.08 13.70 0.31
C GLN A 146 11.85 14.56 0.06
N ALA A 147 10.97 14.73 1.04
CA ALA A 147 9.76 15.54 0.94
C ALA A 147 10.05 17.05 0.82
N ALA A 148 11.22 17.51 1.30
CA ALA A 148 11.64 18.90 1.19
C ALA A 148 12.14 19.28 -0.22
N LEU A 149 12.41 18.29 -1.08
CA LEU A 149 12.86 18.52 -2.46
C LEU A 149 11.68 19.03 -3.30
N PRO A 150 11.82 20.16 -4.03
CA PRO A 150 10.74 20.72 -4.86
C PRO A 150 10.14 19.72 -5.86
N GLU A 151 11.00 18.90 -6.48
CA GLU A 151 10.62 17.83 -7.40
C GLU A 151 9.76 16.73 -6.76
N HIS A 152 9.83 16.57 -5.44
CA HIS A 152 9.09 15.56 -4.68
C HIS A 152 7.85 16.12 -3.97
N SER A 153 7.57 17.42 -4.09
CA SER A 153 6.42 18.06 -3.45
C SER A 153 5.09 17.39 -3.80
N VAL A 154 4.93 16.96 -5.05
CA VAL A 154 3.73 16.24 -5.52
C VAL A 154 3.70 14.80 -4.99
N LEU A 155 4.85 14.13 -4.90
CA LEU A 155 4.97 12.76 -4.37
C LEU A 155 4.63 12.73 -2.87
N ALA A 156 5.17 13.67 -2.10
CA ALA A 156 5.04 13.74 -0.65
C ALA A 156 3.59 13.85 -0.15
N ALA A 157 2.66 14.30 -1.00
CA ALA A 157 1.23 14.37 -0.70
C ALA A 157 0.55 12.98 -0.69
N TRP A 158 1.20 11.96 -1.23
CA TRP A 158 0.63 10.63 -1.41
C TRP A 158 1.45 9.57 -0.66
N PRO A 159 0.92 9.03 0.44
CA PRO A 159 1.48 7.83 1.04
C PRO A 159 1.26 6.63 0.11
N ILE A 160 2.07 5.59 0.30
CA ILE A 160 2.01 4.35 -0.47
C ILE A 160 1.99 3.15 0.47
N GLU A 161 1.39 2.05 0.02
CA GLU A 161 1.59 0.73 0.63
C GLU A 161 2.66 -0.01 -0.18
N LEU A 162 3.79 -0.35 0.45
CA LEU A 162 4.81 -1.22 -0.13
C LEU A 162 4.58 -2.67 0.33
N GLN A 163 4.44 -3.58 -0.63
CA GLN A 163 4.28 -5.02 -0.41
C GLN A 163 5.54 -5.74 -0.86
N ILE A 164 6.26 -6.36 0.07
CA ILE A 164 7.49 -7.10 -0.20
C ILE A 164 7.17 -8.59 -0.10
N ARG A 165 7.45 -9.34 -1.18
CA ARG A 165 7.05 -10.75 -1.31
C ARG A 165 8.13 -11.57 -1.98
N THR A 166 8.22 -12.85 -1.68
CA THR A 166 8.98 -13.79 -2.52
C THR A 166 8.20 -14.14 -3.80
N ILE A 167 8.88 -14.69 -4.81
CA ILE A 167 8.21 -15.21 -6.03
C ILE A 167 7.10 -16.20 -5.67
N VAL A 168 7.32 -17.08 -4.70
CA VAL A 168 6.34 -18.09 -4.29
C VAL A 168 5.14 -17.42 -3.61
N GLN A 169 5.37 -16.43 -2.74
CA GLN A 169 4.30 -15.65 -2.11
C GLN A 169 3.49 -14.85 -3.14
N ASP A 170 4.13 -14.23 -4.14
CA ASP A 170 3.43 -13.50 -5.20
C ASP A 170 2.58 -14.45 -6.06
N SER A 171 3.16 -15.59 -6.45
CA SER A 171 2.47 -16.61 -7.27
C SER A 171 1.25 -17.17 -6.56
N TRP A 172 1.37 -17.50 -5.26
CA TRP A 172 0.24 -18.00 -4.47
C TRP A 172 -0.88 -16.97 -4.35
N SER A 173 -0.53 -15.70 -4.10
CA SER A 173 -1.53 -14.62 -4.00
C SER A 173 -2.32 -14.44 -5.30
N VAL A 174 -1.71 -14.64 -6.47
CA VAL A 174 -2.42 -14.59 -7.76
C VAL A 174 -3.41 -15.75 -7.92
N LEU A 175 -3.06 -16.93 -7.39
CA LEU A 175 -3.94 -18.11 -7.42
C LEU A 175 -5.12 -17.95 -6.45
N ASP A 176 -4.86 -17.50 -5.22
CA ASP A 176 -5.88 -17.27 -4.19
C ASP A 176 -6.93 -16.24 -4.64
N HIS A 177 -6.51 -15.18 -5.33
CA HIS A 177 -7.44 -14.20 -5.89
C HIS A 177 -8.33 -14.71 -7.04
N LYS A 178 -8.02 -15.88 -7.62
CA LYS A 178 -8.79 -16.49 -8.72
C LYS A 178 -9.74 -17.59 -8.27
N ILE A 179 -9.63 -18.03 -7.02
CA ILE A 179 -10.49 -19.06 -6.41
C ILE A 179 -11.64 -18.35 -5.67
#